data_AF-A0A397C4X1-F1
#
_entry.id   AF-A0A397C4X1-F1
#
_cell.length_a   1.000
_cell.length_b   1.000
_cell.length_c   1.000
_cell.angle_alpha   90.00
_cell.angle_beta   90.00
_cell.angle_gamma   90.00
#
_symmetry.space_group_name_H-M   'P 1'
#
loop_
_entity.id
_entity.type
_entity.pdbx_description
1 polymer ?
#
loop_
_entity_poly.entity_id
_entity_poly.type
_entity_poly.pdbx_seq_one_letter_code
_entity_poly.pdbx_strand_id
1 'polypeptide(L)'
;MFSHDQVCEPKSTICKPKRGVKTVLSPKKKYKVWANGCGTDSIGFQLMGDENLDFTECCNWHDACYGICGISKTLCEKKFSKCMKDKCALEPTTELQKSCGTTAELYAMGPNMMGCPAFTAGQKEACECVDESKAATRNRNRLEHFLATHARDGAEAEDVDALLAKYKGKEPVMFLRLLAKYPEALTLKKARVSDTDKVFESLKKHKQEKAKADEHNDVEAHIEL
;
A
#
# COMPACT_ATOMS: atom_id res chain seq x y z
N MET A 1 -17.93 -23.77 -6.87
CA MET A 1 -16.51 -23.67 -6.50
C MET A 1 -15.92 -22.44 -7.18
N PHE A 2 -15.96 -21.29 -6.52
CA PHE A 2 -15.26 -20.10 -7.01
C PHE A 2 -13.77 -20.28 -6.67
N SER A 3 -12.89 -20.25 -7.66
CA SER A 3 -11.45 -20.22 -7.42
C SER A 3 -11.13 -18.86 -6.79
N HIS A 4 -10.90 -18.83 -5.48
CA HIS A 4 -10.73 -17.59 -4.70
C HIS A 4 -9.38 -16.90 -4.94
N ASP A 5 -8.47 -17.53 -5.68
CA ASP A 5 -7.20 -16.91 -6.09
C ASP A 5 -7.30 -16.46 -7.54
N GLN A 6 -7.64 -15.20 -7.76
CA GLN A 6 -7.50 -14.59 -9.08
C GLN A 6 -6.01 -14.56 -9.44
N VAL A 7 -5.60 -15.37 -10.43
CA VAL A 7 -4.25 -15.37 -10.95
C VAL A 7 -4.06 -14.11 -11.80
N CYS A 8 -3.38 -13.11 -11.25
CA CYS A 8 -3.02 -11.92 -11.98
C CYS A 8 -1.70 -12.17 -12.72
N GLU A 9 -1.68 -11.90 -14.03
CA GLU A 9 -0.52 -12.09 -14.89
C GLU A 9 0.04 -10.73 -15.35
N PRO A 10 0.63 -9.90 -14.45
CA PRO A 10 1.11 -8.56 -14.78
C PRO A 10 2.20 -8.60 -15.87
N LYS A 11 2.96 -9.70 -15.94
CA LYS A 11 3.96 -9.91 -16.99
C LYS A 11 3.32 -9.87 -18.38
N SER A 12 2.15 -10.48 -18.58
CA SER A 12 1.48 -10.49 -19.89
C SER A 12 1.06 -9.09 -20.33
N THR A 13 0.73 -8.21 -19.38
CA THR A 13 0.34 -6.82 -19.63
C THR A 13 1.54 -5.89 -19.83
N ILE A 14 2.64 -6.12 -19.09
CA ILE A 14 3.81 -5.23 -19.06
C ILE A 14 4.86 -5.63 -20.11
N CYS A 15 5.07 -6.93 -20.30
CA CYS A 15 6.04 -7.47 -21.26
C CYS A 15 5.35 -7.89 -22.54
N LYS A 16 5.62 -7.17 -23.64
CA LYS A 16 5.24 -7.62 -24.98
C LYS A 16 6.09 -8.85 -25.36
N PRO A 17 5.50 -9.94 -25.87
CA PRO A 17 6.25 -11.08 -26.37
C PRO A 17 7.24 -10.66 -27.46
N LYS A 18 8.47 -11.16 -27.40
CA LYS A 18 9.49 -11.00 -28.44
C LYS A 18 9.97 -12.37 -28.87
N ARG A 19 10.03 -12.61 -30.19
CA ARG A 19 10.44 -13.91 -30.75
C ARG A 19 11.90 -14.20 -30.36
N GLY A 20 12.14 -15.38 -29.80
CA GLY A 20 13.48 -15.83 -29.42
C GLY A 20 14.11 -15.16 -28.20
N VAL A 21 13.39 -14.27 -27.49
CA VAL A 21 13.90 -13.58 -26.31
C VAL A 21 12.98 -13.84 -25.12
N LYS A 22 13.52 -14.49 -24.09
CA LYS A 22 12.83 -14.64 -22.81
C LYS A 22 12.95 -13.34 -22.03
N THR A 23 11.80 -12.69 -21.81
CA THR A 23 11.71 -11.46 -21.03
C THR A 23 11.15 -11.74 -19.63
N VAL A 24 11.51 -10.89 -18.68
CA VAL A 24 11.05 -10.95 -17.30
C VAL A 24 10.75 -9.55 -16.78
N LEU A 25 9.91 -9.47 -15.74
CA LEU A 25 9.75 -8.25 -14.97
C LEU A 25 10.99 -8.04 -14.12
N SER A 26 11.47 -6.81 -14.07
CA SER A 26 12.63 -6.42 -13.29
C SER A 26 12.38 -5.07 -12.62
N PRO A 27 12.87 -4.85 -11.39
CA PRO A 27 12.61 -3.60 -10.68
C PRO A 27 13.27 -2.41 -11.37
N LYS A 28 12.55 -1.30 -11.46
CA LYS A 28 13.14 -0.01 -11.83
C LYS A 28 14.10 0.44 -10.72
N LYS A 29 15.36 0.73 -11.09
CA LYS A 29 16.44 1.08 -10.15
C LYS A 29 16.03 2.11 -9.09
N LYS A 30 15.36 3.20 -9.49
CA LYS A 30 15.05 4.36 -8.63
C LYS A 30 13.57 4.47 -8.21
N TYR A 31 12.76 3.42 -8.40
CA TYR A 31 11.34 3.47 -8.02
C TYR A 31 11.18 3.71 -6.50
N LYS A 32 10.26 4.58 -6.10
CA LYS A 32 9.96 4.81 -4.68
C LYS A 32 8.65 4.10 -4.38
N VAL A 33 8.68 3.17 -3.43
CA VAL A 33 7.48 2.46 -2.99
C VAL A 33 6.62 3.45 -2.22
N TRP A 34 5.32 3.42 -2.48
CA TRP A 34 4.37 4.33 -1.86
C TRP A 34 3.07 3.63 -1.53
N ALA A 35 2.30 4.25 -0.65
CA ALA A 35 1.00 3.78 -0.21
C ALA A 35 0.03 4.94 -0.01
N ASN A 36 -1.28 4.67 -0.04
CA ASN A 36 -2.34 5.66 0.16
C ASN A 36 -3.51 5.14 1.01
N GLY A 37 -3.27 4.15 1.87
CA GLY A 37 -4.24 3.62 2.82
C GLY A 37 -5.25 2.66 2.21
N CYS A 38 -6.40 2.48 2.87
CA CYS A 38 -7.39 1.46 2.51
C CYS A 38 -8.31 1.83 1.32
N GLY A 39 -7.95 2.83 0.51
CA GLY A 39 -8.70 3.20 -0.71
C GLY A 39 -10.15 3.63 -0.44
N THR A 40 -10.34 4.76 0.25
CA THR A 40 -11.66 5.22 0.74
C THR A 40 -12.58 5.90 -0.29
N ASP A 41 -12.23 5.97 -1.58
CA ASP A 41 -13.02 6.76 -2.54
C ASP A 41 -13.79 5.95 -3.59
N SER A 42 -13.67 4.61 -3.62
CA SER A 42 -14.32 3.82 -4.69
C SER A 42 -15.43 2.88 -4.24
N ILE A 43 -15.49 2.48 -2.97
CA ILE A 43 -16.60 1.68 -2.42
C ILE A 43 -16.76 2.07 -0.96
N GLY A 44 -17.97 2.50 -0.55
CA GLY A 44 -18.32 2.98 0.79
C GLY A 44 -18.20 1.95 1.91
N PHE A 45 -17.04 1.29 2.05
CA PHE A 45 -16.74 0.32 3.11
C PHE A 45 -16.38 1.00 4.45
N GLN A 46 -16.12 2.31 4.44
CA GLN A 46 -16.05 3.15 5.65
C GLN A 46 -17.35 3.10 6.46
N LEU A 47 -18.48 2.69 5.85
CA LEU A 47 -19.79 2.60 6.50
C LEU A 47 -20.01 1.31 7.31
N MET A 48 -19.12 0.33 7.24
CA MET A 48 -19.34 -1.00 7.84
C MET A 48 -18.33 -1.35 8.95
N GLY A 49 -17.39 -0.47 9.27
CA GLY A 49 -16.45 -0.64 10.36
C GLY A 49 -16.91 0.09 11.62
N ASP A 50 -16.74 -0.55 12.78
CA ASP A 50 -16.67 0.15 14.06
C ASP A 50 -15.70 1.35 13.91
N GLU A 51 -16.11 2.55 14.33
CA GLU A 51 -15.31 3.78 14.20
C GLU A 51 -13.92 3.66 14.88
N ASN A 52 -13.72 2.61 15.68
CA ASN A 52 -12.48 2.33 16.40
C ASN A 52 -11.49 1.39 15.67
N LEU A 53 -11.86 0.78 14.54
CA LEU A 53 -11.00 -0.18 13.83
C LEU A 53 -10.15 0.50 12.75
N ASP A 54 -8.86 0.73 13.04
CA ASP A 54 -7.90 1.30 12.10
C ASP A 54 -7.01 0.23 11.44
N PHE A 55 -7.36 -0.14 10.20
CA PHE A 55 -6.54 -0.99 9.34
C PHE A 55 -5.63 -0.22 8.37
N THR A 56 -5.51 1.11 8.51
CA THR A 56 -4.74 1.96 7.59
C THR A 56 -3.30 1.48 7.43
N GLU A 57 -2.66 1.06 8.52
CA GLU A 57 -1.30 0.49 8.47
C GLU A 57 -1.24 -0.80 7.63
N CYS A 58 -2.21 -1.70 7.79
CA CYS A 58 -2.28 -2.95 7.03
C CYS A 58 -2.49 -2.68 5.54
N CYS A 59 -3.35 -1.71 5.20
CA CYS A 59 -3.56 -1.30 3.82
C CYS A 59 -2.31 -0.64 3.23
N ASN A 60 -1.61 0.21 3.99
CA ASN A 60 -0.37 0.80 3.54
C ASN A 60 0.69 -0.25 3.20
N TRP A 61 0.80 -1.31 4.01
CA TRP A 61 1.70 -2.41 3.72
C TRP A 61 1.24 -3.30 2.57
N HIS A 62 -0.06 -3.36 2.29
CA HIS A 62 -0.61 -4.05 1.11
C HIS A 62 -0.27 -3.30 -0.18
N ASP A 63 -0.50 -1.98 -0.22
CA ASP A 63 -0.07 -1.10 -1.32
C ASP A 63 1.45 -1.20 -1.55
N ALA A 64 2.22 -1.12 -0.47
CA ALA A 64 3.66 -1.24 -0.52
C ALA A 64 4.09 -2.58 -1.12
N CYS A 65 3.41 -3.68 -0.74
CA CYS A 65 3.65 -5.00 -1.30
C CYS A 65 3.36 -5.01 -2.80
N TYR A 66 2.23 -4.45 -3.24
CA TYR A 66 1.90 -4.33 -4.67
C TYR A 66 2.94 -3.54 -5.47
N GLY A 67 3.59 -2.57 -4.84
CA GLY A 67 4.72 -1.80 -5.39
C GLY A 67 6.06 -2.54 -5.44
N ILE A 68 6.15 -3.78 -4.96
CA ILE A 68 7.36 -4.60 -5.10
C ILE A 68 7.31 -5.35 -6.43
N CYS A 69 8.19 -4.97 -7.35
CA CYS A 69 8.23 -5.59 -8.67
C CYS A 69 8.44 -7.12 -8.59
N GLY A 70 7.58 -7.87 -9.27
CA GLY A 70 7.64 -9.33 -9.38
C GLY A 70 7.17 -10.09 -8.14
N ILE A 71 6.64 -9.41 -7.12
CA ILE A 71 6.09 -10.09 -5.94
C ILE A 71 4.85 -10.90 -6.33
N SER A 72 4.52 -11.93 -5.55
CA SER A 72 3.26 -12.66 -5.71
C SER A 72 2.11 -11.88 -5.07
N LYS A 73 1.00 -11.67 -5.81
CA LYS A 73 -0.23 -11.12 -5.22
C LYS A 73 -0.70 -11.97 -4.04
N THR A 74 -0.75 -13.29 -4.17
CA THR A 74 -1.14 -14.21 -3.09
C THR A 74 -0.29 -14.02 -1.83
N LEU A 75 1.01 -13.71 -1.97
CA LEU A 75 1.85 -13.36 -0.82
C LEU A 75 1.41 -12.04 -0.17
N CYS A 76 1.10 -11.02 -0.98
CA CYS A 76 0.57 -9.75 -0.47
C CYS A 76 -0.78 -9.94 0.24
N GLU A 77 -1.71 -10.72 -0.31
CA GLU A 77 -3.01 -10.97 0.33
C GLU A 77 -2.88 -11.75 1.64
N LYS A 78 -1.99 -12.75 1.69
CA LYS A 78 -1.71 -13.48 2.93
C LYS A 78 -1.14 -12.57 4.01
N LYS A 79 -0.26 -11.65 3.64
CA LYS A 79 0.31 -10.66 4.56
C LYS A 79 -0.73 -9.65 5.04
N PHE A 80 -1.59 -9.19 4.13
CA PHE A 80 -2.67 -8.26 4.45
C PHE A 80 -3.69 -8.87 5.41
N SER A 81 -4.19 -10.07 5.09
CA SER A 81 -5.10 -10.81 5.98
C SER A 81 -4.47 -11.08 7.35
N LYS A 82 -3.18 -11.47 7.38
CA LYS A 82 -2.47 -11.66 8.65
C LYS A 82 -2.37 -10.36 9.45
N CYS A 83 -2.03 -9.24 8.83
CA CYS A 83 -1.92 -7.95 9.51
C CYS A 83 -3.23 -7.56 10.20
N MET A 84 -4.36 -7.67 9.50
CA MET A 84 -5.66 -7.33 10.08
C MET A 84 -6.05 -8.28 11.20
N LYS A 85 -5.79 -9.59 11.06
CA LYS A 85 -6.00 -10.57 12.14
C LYS A 85 -5.15 -10.27 13.37
N ASP A 86 -3.89 -9.91 13.19
CA ASP A 86 -2.99 -9.55 14.27
C ASP A 86 -3.49 -8.27 14.99
N LYS A 87 -4.02 -7.28 14.25
CA LYS A 87 -4.68 -6.11 14.85
C LYS A 87 -5.93 -6.49 15.65
N CYS A 88 -6.81 -7.32 15.09
CA CYS A 88 -8.02 -7.77 15.77
C CYS A 88 -7.74 -8.56 17.05
N ALA A 89 -6.62 -9.28 17.12
CA ALA A 89 -6.23 -10.00 18.33
C ALA A 89 -5.87 -9.08 19.50
N LEU A 90 -5.65 -7.78 19.24
CA LEU A 90 -5.36 -6.76 20.27
C LEU A 90 -6.63 -6.16 20.88
N GLU A 91 -7.81 -6.46 20.33
CA GLU A 91 -9.08 -5.98 20.87
C GLU A 91 -9.32 -6.50 22.30
N PRO A 92 -9.89 -5.67 23.20
CA PRO A 92 -9.90 -5.92 24.63
C PRO A 92 -10.89 -7.00 25.07
N THR A 93 -11.91 -7.31 24.25
CA THR A 93 -12.91 -8.34 24.56
C THR A 93 -13.06 -9.34 23.43
N THR A 94 -13.51 -10.55 23.76
CA THR A 94 -13.76 -11.61 22.78
C THR A 94 -14.81 -11.23 21.75
N GLU A 95 -15.78 -10.40 22.13
CA GLU A 95 -16.83 -9.89 21.26
C GLU A 95 -16.26 -8.91 20.23
N LEU A 96 -15.39 -7.99 20.67
CA LEU A 96 -14.70 -7.05 19.79
C LEU A 96 -13.70 -7.75 18.87
N GLN A 97 -12.97 -8.76 19.37
CA GLN A 97 -12.09 -9.59 18.54
C GLN A 97 -12.86 -10.29 17.41
N LYS A 98 -14.05 -10.85 17.71
CA LYS A 98 -14.91 -11.50 16.71
C LYS A 98 -15.50 -10.50 15.71
N SER A 99 -15.97 -9.35 16.19
CA SER A 99 -16.49 -8.28 15.35
C SER A 99 -15.42 -7.76 14.38
N CYS A 100 -14.24 -7.43 14.93
CA CYS A 100 -13.08 -7.04 14.14
C CYS A 100 -12.68 -8.14 13.14
N GLY A 101 -12.65 -9.40 13.56
CA GLY A 101 -12.33 -10.53 12.70
C GLY A 101 -13.24 -10.62 11.48
N THR A 102 -14.54 -10.44 11.67
CA THR A 102 -15.52 -10.39 10.56
C THR A 102 -15.22 -9.23 9.61
N THR A 103 -14.93 -8.04 10.14
CA THR A 103 -14.56 -6.88 9.33
C THR A 103 -13.26 -7.12 8.56
N ALA A 104 -12.23 -7.68 9.21
CA ALA A 104 -10.96 -8.03 8.58
C ALA A 104 -11.13 -9.03 7.43
N GLU A 105 -12.03 -10.01 7.56
CA GLU A 105 -12.35 -10.95 6.49
C GLU A 105 -12.99 -10.25 5.29
N LEU A 106 -13.93 -9.34 5.52
CA LEU A 106 -14.55 -8.53 4.47
C LEU A 106 -13.52 -7.67 3.73
N TYR A 107 -12.61 -7.01 4.47
CA TYR A 107 -11.51 -6.25 3.86
C TYR A 107 -10.60 -7.15 3.02
N ALA A 108 -10.27 -8.35 3.50
CA ALA A 108 -9.43 -9.29 2.76
C ALA A 108 -10.12 -9.82 1.49
N MET A 109 -11.45 -9.94 1.48
CA MET A 109 -12.19 -10.43 0.30
C MET A 109 -12.05 -9.49 -0.91
N GLY A 110 -12.07 -8.17 -0.69
CA GLY A 110 -12.02 -7.18 -1.77
C GLY A 110 -10.84 -7.36 -2.72
N PRO A 111 -9.58 -7.25 -2.24
CA PRO A 111 -8.40 -7.50 -3.06
C PRO A 111 -8.34 -8.92 -3.65
N ASN A 112 -8.81 -9.95 -2.93
CA ASN A 112 -8.83 -11.32 -3.47
C ASN A 112 -9.71 -11.46 -4.71
N MET A 113 -10.88 -10.81 -4.72
CA MET A 113 -11.83 -10.89 -5.83
C MET A 113 -11.58 -9.87 -6.95
N MET A 114 -11.14 -8.66 -6.59
CA MET A 114 -11.13 -7.49 -7.49
C MET A 114 -9.76 -6.79 -7.54
N GLY A 115 -8.72 -7.37 -6.96
CA GLY A 115 -7.42 -6.71 -6.78
C GLY A 115 -6.49 -6.74 -7.98
N CYS A 116 -6.75 -7.54 -9.04
CA CYS A 116 -5.82 -7.64 -10.18
C CYS A 116 -5.52 -6.30 -10.88
N PRO A 117 -6.49 -5.40 -11.13
CA PRO A 117 -6.20 -4.10 -11.74
C PRO A 117 -5.25 -3.25 -10.88
N ALA A 118 -5.50 -3.15 -9.57
CA ALA A 118 -4.64 -2.42 -8.64
C ALA A 118 -3.25 -3.05 -8.53
N PHE A 119 -3.18 -4.38 -8.40
CA PHE A 119 -1.91 -5.11 -8.40
C PHE A 119 -1.11 -4.88 -9.68
N THR A 120 -1.76 -5.01 -10.84
CA THR A 120 -1.11 -4.83 -12.15
C THR A 120 -0.64 -3.38 -12.35
N ALA A 121 -1.40 -2.40 -11.86
CA ALA A 121 -1.00 -1.00 -11.86
C ALA A 121 0.26 -0.77 -11.02
N GLY A 122 0.30 -1.27 -9.77
CA GLY A 122 1.49 -1.22 -8.91
C GLY A 122 2.70 -1.89 -9.56
N GLN A 123 2.50 -3.06 -10.18
CA GLN A 123 3.55 -3.75 -10.93
C GLN A 123 4.03 -2.93 -12.13
N LYS A 124 3.16 -2.24 -12.86
CA LYS A 124 3.53 -1.39 -14.01
C LYS A 124 4.34 -0.17 -13.57
N GLU A 125 4.05 0.38 -12.39
CA GLU A 125 4.83 1.46 -11.81
C GLU A 125 6.21 0.99 -11.36
N ALA A 126 6.29 -0.16 -10.71
CA ALA A 126 7.52 -0.67 -10.11
C ALA A 126 8.46 -1.40 -11.09
N CYS A 127 7.89 -2.06 -12.11
CA CYS A 127 8.62 -2.94 -13.01
C CYS A 127 8.92 -2.31 -14.38
N GLU A 128 10.01 -2.77 -14.97
CA GLU A 128 10.31 -2.66 -16.39
C GLU A 128 10.45 -4.07 -16.99
N CYS A 129 10.15 -4.19 -18.29
CA CYS A 129 10.36 -5.43 -19.01
C CYS A 129 11.80 -5.48 -19.56
N VAL A 130 12.54 -6.52 -19.21
CA VAL A 130 13.93 -6.69 -19.65
C VAL A 130 14.19 -8.11 -20.14
N ASP A 131 15.28 -8.29 -20.88
CA ASP A 131 15.80 -9.62 -21.22
C ASP A 131 16.21 -10.34 -19.94
N GLU A 132 15.91 -11.64 -19.83
CA GLU A 132 16.18 -12.42 -18.62
C GLU A 132 17.65 -12.37 -18.19
N SER A 133 18.59 -12.31 -19.16
CA SER A 133 20.03 -12.16 -18.91
C SER A 133 20.40 -10.88 -18.14
N LYS A 134 19.55 -9.85 -18.17
CA LYS A 134 19.77 -8.57 -17.47
C LYS A 134 19.15 -8.53 -16.08
N ALA A 135 18.31 -9.50 -15.72
CA ALA A 135 17.55 -9.47 -14.48
C ALA A 135 18.45 -9.42 -13.23
N ALA A 136 19.52 -10.24 -13.19
CA ALA A 136 20.47 -10.26 -12.08
C ALA A 136 21.14 -8.89 -11.88
N THR A 137 21.65 -8.29 -12.96
CA THR A 137 22.28 -6.96 -12.93
C THR A 137 21.30 -5.87 -12.49
N ARG A 138 20.04 -5.95 -12.93
CA ARG A 138 19.00 -4.98 -12.53
C ARG A 138 18.63 -5.10 -11.05
N ASN A 139 18.49 -6.32 -10.54
CA ASN A 139 18.26 -6.56 -9.11
C ASN A 139 19.42 -6.03 -8.26
N ARG A 140 20.67 -6.29 -8.66
CA ARG A 140 21.86 -5.72 -8.02
C ARG A 140 21.82 -4.20 -7.99
N ASN A 141 21.65 -3.57 -9.15
CA ASN A 141 21.61 -2.11 -9.29
C ASN A 141 20.52 -1.46 -8.42
N ARG A 142 19.37 -2.13 -8.29
CA ARG A 142 18.27 -1.70 -7.43
C ARG A 142 18.65 -1.83 -5.94
N LEU A 143 19.23 -2.97 -5.54
CA LEU A 143 19.65 -3.22 -4.16
C LEU A 143 20.70 -2.22 -3.70
N GLU A 144 21.76 -2.04 -4.48
CA GLU A 144 22.81 -1.05 -4.20
C GLU A 144 22.24 0.36 -4.08
N HIS A 145 21.34 0.75 -4.98
CA HIS A 145 20.68 2.05 -4.91
C HIS A 145 19.82 2.20 -3.64
N PHE A 146 19.06 1.17 -3.27
CA PHE A 146 18.22 1.19 -2.08
C PHE A 146 19.07 1.35 -0.81
N LEU A 147 20.10 0.51 -0.65
CA LEU A 147 20.98 0.56 0.52
C LEU A 147 21.76 1.88 0.61
N ALA A 148 22.29 2.38 -0.51
CA ALA A 148 22.98 3.68 -0.54
C ALA A 148 22.06 4.87 -0.21
N THR A 149 20.74 4.70 -0.31
CA THR A 149 19.75 5.76 -0.04
C THR A 149 19.21 5.67 1.39
N HIS A 150 19.01 4.45 1.92
CA HIS A 150 18.27 4.24 3.18
C HIS A 150 19.09 3.61 4.30
N ALA A 151 20.20 2.92 4.00
CA ALA A 151 20.99 2.18 4.99
C ALA A 151 22.28 2.90 5.43
N ARG A 152 22.41 4.22 5.20
CA ARG A 152 23.67 4.96 5.42
C ARG A 152 24.06 5.11 6.90
N ASP A 153 23.08 5.12 7.79
CA ASP A 153 23.27 5.38 9.23
C ASP A 153 23.00 4.13 10.12
N GLY A 154 22.88 2.95 9.50
CA GLY A 154 22.63 1.68 10.20
C GLY A 154 23.91 1.03 10.72
N ALA A 155 23.82 0.35 11.87
CA ALA A 155 24.95 -0.25 12.60
C ALA A 155 25.71 -1.38 11.86
N GLU A 156 25.22 -1.87 10.71
CA GLU A 156 25.88 -2.90 9.91
C GLU A 156 25.64 -2.64 8.42
N ALA A 157 26.72 -2.59 7.63
CA ALA A 157 26.62 -2.50 6.18
C ALA A 157 26.07 -3.83 5.63
N GLU A 158 24.94 -3.77 4.93
CA GLU A 158 24.38 -4.95 4.27
C GLU A 158 25.30 -5.41 3.13
N ASP A 159 25.73 -6.67 3.18
CA ASP A 159 26.49 -7.30 2.11
C ASP A 159 25.56 -7.62 0.92
N VAL A 160 25.74 -6.86 -0.16
CA VAL A 160 24.97 -6.97 -1.40
C VAL A 160 25.07 -8.37 -2.01
N ASP A 161 26.26 -8.97 -2.01
CA ASP A 161 26.50 -10.28 -2.63
C ASP A 161 25.87 -11.40 -1.79
N ALA A 162 26.04 -11.34 -0.47
CA ALA A 162 25.43 -12.29 0.44
C ALA A 162 23.90 -12.24 0.39
N LEU A 163 23.30 -11.04 0.32
CA LEU A 163 21.86 -10.87 0.17
C LEU A 163 21.35 -11.45 -1.15
N LEU A 164 21.98 -11.10 -2.27
CA LEU A 164 21.58 -11.62 -3.59
C LEU A 164 21.71 -13.15 -3.66
N ALA A 165 22.76 -13.71 -3.05
CA ALA A 165 22.93 -15.16 -2.98
C ALA A 165 21.83 -15.82 -2.14
N LYS A 166 21.53 -15.28 -0.94
CA LYS A 166 20.49 -15.78 -0.04
C LYS A 166 19.09 -15.76 -0.65
N TYR A 167 18.80 -14.77 -1.50
CA TYR A 167 17.50 -14.56 -2.11
C TYR A 167 17.46 -14.85 -3.62
N LYS A 168 18.40 -15.64 -4.15
CA LYS A 168 18.41 -16.00 -5.58
C LYS A 168 17.07 -16.61 -6.01
N GLY A 169 16.41 -15.99 -6.99
CA GLY A 169 15.07 -16.36 -7.47
C GLY A 169 13.91 -15.93 -6.55
N LYS A 170 14.19 -15.25 -5.45
CA LYS A 170 13.25 -14.69 -4.47
C LYS A 170 13.54 -13.21 -4.19
N GLU A 171 14.12 -12.50 -5.15
CA GLU A 171 14.51 -11.10 -5.05
C GLU A 171 13.33 -10.17 -4.71
N PRO A 172 12.10 -10.37 -5.23
CA PRO A 172 10.96 -9.57 -4.76
C PRO A 172 10.73 -9.70 -3.25
N VAL A 173 10.87 -10.91 -2.68
CA VAL A 173 10.74 -11.13 -1.23
C VAL A 173 11.87 -10.44 -0.46
N MET A 174 13.09 -10.41 -1.02
CA MET A 174 14.20 -9.64 -0.47
C MET A 174 13.85 -8.15 -0.37
N PHE A 175 13.35 -7.55 -1.46
CA PHE A 175 12.98 -6.13 -1.46
C PHE A 175 11.83 -5.81 -0.51
N LEU A 176 10.85 -6.69 -0.38
CA LEU A 176 9.78 -6.54 0.61
C LEU A 176 10.33 -6.58 2.05
N ARG A 177 11.29 -7.47 2.34
CA ARG A 177 11.95 -7.54 3.65
C ARG A 177 12.83 -6.35 3.95
N LEU A 178 13.55 -5.84 2.95
CA LEU A 178 14.33 -4.61 3.07
C LEU A 178 13.41 -3.42 3.35
N LEU A 179 12.27 -3.30 2.66
CA LEU A 179 11.30 -2.25 2.97
C LEU A 179 10.77 -2.36 4.40
N ALA A 180 10.52 -3.58 4.89
CA ALA A 180 10.11 -3.79 6.29
C ALA A 180 11.23 -3.44 7.30
N LYS A 181 12.50 -3.65 6.94
CA LYS A 181 13.65 -3.27 7.77
C LYS A 181 13.90 -1.76 7.78
N TYR A 182 13.60 -1.08 6.68
CA TYR A 182 13.78 0.36 6.46
C TYR A 182 12.42 1.01 6.14
N PRO A 183 11.48 1.05 7.11
CA PRO A 183 10.10 1.51 6.87
C PRO A 183 10.02 2.97 6.43
N GLU A 184 11.00 3.80 6.74
CA GLU A 184 11.12 5.19 6.27
C GLU A 184 11.29 5.29 4.74
N ALA A 185 11.65 4.20 4.07
CA ALA A 185 11.68 4.13 2.61
C ALA A 185 10.28 4.06 1.98
N LEU A 186 9.23 3.78 2.76
CA LEU A 186 7.84 3.79 2.30
C LEU A 186 7.30 5.22 2.29
N THR A 187 6.92 5.71 1.10
CA THR A 187 6.30 7.03 0.97
C THR A 187 4.79 6.94 1.18
N LEU A 188 4.28 7.49 2.28
CA LEU A 188 2.83 7.65 2.46
C LEU A 188 2.35 8.88 1.68
N LYS A 189 1.51 8.67 0.67
CA LYS A 189 0.81 9.77 0.00
C LYS A 189 -0.48 10.04 0.76
N LYS A 190 -0.78 11.32 1.01
CA LYS A 190 -2.11 11.70 1.48
C LYS A 190 -3.13 11.15 0.48
N ALA A 191 -4.23 10.56 0.99
CA ALA A 191 -5.35 10.17 0.16
C ALA A 191 -5.73 11.34 -0.75
N ARG A 192 -6.06 11.06 -2.01
CA ARG A 192 -6.66 12.10 -2.87
C ARG A 192 -7.96 12.49 -2.16
N VAL A 193 -8.11 13.77 -1.82
CA VAL A 193 -9.40 14.27 -1.35
C VAL A 193 -10.34 14.22 -2.55
N SER A 194 -11.40 13.42 -2.46
CA SER A 194 -12.41 13.36 -3.51
C SER A 194 -13.01 14.75 -3.73
N ASP A 195 -13.50 15.07 -4.93
CA ASP A 195 -14.11 16.37 -5.16
C ASP A 195 -15.36 16.57 -4.28
N THR A 196 -16.04 15.48 -3.94
CA THR A 196 -17.09 15.44 -2.91
C THR A 196 -16.59 15.84 -1.53
N ASP A 197 -15.44 15.34 -1.09
CA ASP A 197 -14.87 15.70 0.22
C ASP A 197 -14.40 17.15 0.26
N LYS A 198 -13.86 17.68 -0.87
CA LYS A 198 -13.55 19.11 -0.98
C LYS A 198 -14.81 19.98 -0.85
N VAL A 199 -15.92 19.54 -1.45
CA VAL A 199 -17.22 20.22 -1.31
C VAL A 199 -17.71 20.16 0.14
N PHE A 200 -17.63 19.00 0.80
CA PHE A 200 -18.01 18.87 2.21
C PHE A 200 -17.13 19.70 3.16
N GLU A 201 -15.81 19.75 2.94
CA GLU A 201 -14.92 20.64 3.70
C GLU A 201 -15.26 22.11 3.46
N SER A 202 -15.55 22.50 2.22
CA SER A 202 -15.97 23.87 1.89
C SER A 202 -17.27 24.25 2.60
N LEU A 203 -18.26 23.35 2.63
CA LEU A 203 -19.52 23.56 3.34
C LEU A 203 -19.33 23.64 4.87
N LYS A 204 -18.48 22.79 5.44
CA LYS A 204 -18.12 22.86 6.87
C LYS A 204 -17.45 24.19 7.21
N LYS A 205 -16.53 24.66 6.37
CA LYS A 205 -15.84 25.93 6.54
C LYS A 205 -16.81 27.11 6.47
N HIS A 206 -17.70 27.14 5.48
CA HIS A 206 -18.74 28.17 5.39
C HIS A 206 -19.67 28.19 6.61
N LYS A 207 -20.05 27.03 7.14
CA LYS A 207 -20.89 26.95 8.33
C LYS A 207 -20.17 27.47 9.58
N GLN A 208 -18.86 27.20 9.71
CA GLN A 208 -18.03 27.72 10.80
C GLN A 208 -17.79 29.22 10.70
N GLU A 209 -17.55 29.75 9.49
CA GLU A 209 -17.40 31.19 9.25
C GLU A 209 -18.71 31.94 9.54
N LYS A 210 -19.85 31.35 9.14
CA LYS A 210 -21.17 31.92 9.46
C LYS A 210 -21.46 31.89 10.96
N ALA A 211 -21.18 30.79 11.64
CA ALA A 211 -21.35 30.69 13.09
C ALA A 211 -20.48 31.71 13.86
N LYS A 212 -19.24 31.96 13.40
CA LYS A 212 -18.36 32.99 13.99
C LYS A 212 -18.84 34.41 13.69
N ALA A 213 -19.42 34.65 12.52
CA ALA A 213 -19.96 35.96 12.16
C ALA A 213 -21.24 36.26 12.97
N ASP A 214 -22.09 35.27 13.16
CA ASP A 214 -23.31 35.38 13.98
C ASP A 214 -22.94 35.58 15.47
N GLU A 215 -21.95 34.86 15.99
CA GLU A 215 -21.43 35.03 17.37
C GLU A 215 -20.77 36.41 17.58
N HIS A 216 -20.10 36.96 16.57
CA HIS A 216 -19.54 38.31 16.64
C HIS A 216 -20.64 39.40 16.67
N ASN A 217 -21.72 39.20 15.89
CA ASN A 217 -22.85 40.13 15.85
C ASN A 217 -23.67 40.10 17.16
N ASP A 218 -23.85 38.93 17.78
CA ASP A 218 -24.54 38.79 19.06
C ASP A 218 -23.75 39.46 20.21
N VAL A 219 -22.41 39.40 20.17
CA VAL A 219 -21.56 40.10 21.15
C VAL A 219 -21.63 41.62 20.99
N GLU A 220 -21.71 42.13 19.75
CA GLU A 220 -21.80 43.57 19.48
C GLU A 220 -23.18 44.14 19.87
N ALA A 221 -24.26 43.40 19.66
CA ALA A 221 -25.61 43.76 20.09
C ALA A 221 -25.81 43.78 21.62
N HIS A 222 -24.99 43.03 22.38
CA HIS A 222 -25.05 42.99 23.85
C HIS A 222 -24.16 44.03 24.55
N ILE A 223 -23.32 44.77 23.81
CA ILE A 223 -22.47 45.85 24.35
C ILE A 223 -23.16 47.23 24.22
N GLU A 224 -24.19 47.38 23.37
CA GLU A 224 -24.99 48.61 23.23
C GLU A 224 -26.25 48.64 24.13
N LEU A 225 -26.10 48.46 25.45
CA LEU A 225 -27.14 48.74 26.46
C LEU A 225 -26.57 49.45 27.69
#